data_AF-A0AAV5NK90-F1
#
_entry.id   AF-A0AAV5NK90-F1
#
_cell.length_a   1.000
_cell.length_b   1.000
_cell.length_c   1.000
_cell.angle_alpha   90.00
_cell.angle_beta   90.00
_cell.angle_gamma   90.00
#
_symmetry.space_group_name_H-M   'P 1'
#
loop_
_entity.id
_entity.type
_entity.pdbx_description
1 polymer ?
#
loop_
_entity_poly.entity_id
_entity_poly.type
_entity_poly.pdbx_seq_one_letter_code
_entity_poly.pdbx_strand_id
1 'polypeptide(L)'
;MATYNVSSGQVASNVISAGDIEIVSSGGATQDQYNYGQRFVSSGAIVRNGVVSGGGKDYISSGGSSYQGVILGGGIRYVSGGGTANNPYIRSGGTVSAASGATVLAVSAFSGGVLSAADGAVISGGTVAAGAAITAASGTILTGTITNSRKHFGRCALGGWHYISSLFRCNSC
;
A
#
# COMPACT_ATOMS: atom_id res chain seq x y z
N MET A 1 9.86 16.09 -18.31
CA MET A 1 10.41 15.55 -17.06
C MET A 1 10.76 16.71 -16.16
N ALA A 2 9.82 17.05 -15.29
CA ALA A 2 10.01 17.98 -14.19
C ALA A 2 10.36 17.20 -12.92
N THR A 3 11.02 17.89 -11.98
CA THR A 3 11.22 17.40 -10.62
C THR A 3 10.60 18.40 -9.63
N TYR A 4 9.68 17.93 -8.81
CA TYR A 4 9.04 18.69 -7.75
C TYR A 4 9.70 18.32 -6.41
N ASN A 5 10.15 19.32 -5.65
CA ASN A 5 10.71 19.10 -4.32
C ASN A 5 9.76 19.67 -3.28
N VAL A 6 9.28 18.81 -2.38
CA VAL A 6 8.41 19.18 -1.27
C VAL A 6 9.18 18.98 0.02
N SER A 7 9.55 20.08 0.66
CA SER A 7 10.42 20.14 1.83
C SER A 7 9.66 20.57 3.09
N SER A 8 10.36 20.67 4.21
CA SER A 8 9.78 20.98 5.53
C SER A 8 8.85 22.20 5.49
N GLY A 9 7.62 22.01 5.97
CA GLY A 9 6.61 23.06 6.04
C GLY A 9 5.85 23.30 4.73
N GLN A 10 6.21 22.61 3.64
CA GLN A 10 5.49 22.69 2.36
C GLN A 10 4.38 21.63 2.29
N VAL A 11 3.27 22.02 1.66
CA VAL A 11 2.19 21.10 1.26
C VAL A 11 1.96 21.25 -0.24
N ALA A 12 2.13 20.17 -0.99
CA ALA A 12 1.90 20.16 -2.44
C ALA A 12 0.57 19.47 -2.82
N SER A 13 -0.12 20.02 -3.82
CA SER A 13 -1.42 19.52 -4.31
C SER A 13 -1.53 19.46 -5.84
N ASN A 14 -0.41 19.63 -6.55
CA ASN A 14 -0.33 19.52 -8.01
C ASN A 14 -0.51 18.08 -8.51
N VAL A 15 -0.78 17.95 -9.81
CA VAL A 15 -0.69 16.67 -10.52
C VAL A 15 0.78 16.38 -10.86
N ILE A 16 1.20 15.13 -10.69
CA ILE A 16 2.49 14.63 -11.17
C ILE A 16 2.22 13.93 -12.49
N SER A 17 2.68 14.53 -13.59
CA SER A 17 2.44 13.98 -14.94
C SER A 17 3.33 12.77 -15.21
N ALA A 18 2.98 11.99 -16.24
CA ALA A 18 3.79 10.87 -16.66
C ALA A 18 5.22 11.32 -17.03
N GLY A 19 6.21 10.63 -16.47
CA GLY A 19 7.63 10.96 -16.64
C GLY A 19 8.17 12.02 -15.69
N ASP A 20 7.33 12.64 -14.86
CA ASP A 20 7.79 13.56 -13.82
C ASP A 20 8.12 12.84 -12.51
N ILE A 21 8.91 13.51 -11.68
CA ILE A 21 9.34 13.03 -10.37
C ILE A 21 8.91 14.05 -9.30
N GLU A 22 8.39 13.56 -8.18
CA GLU A 22 8.22 14.33 -6.96
C GLU A 22 9.02 13.70 -5.82
N ILE A 23 9.80 14.51 -5.11
CA ILE A 23 10.55 14.12 -3.93
C ILE A 23 9.93 14.84 -2.73
N VAL A 24 9.28 14.06 -1.85
CA VAL A 24 8.75 14.54 -0.59
C VAL A 24 9.76 14.22 0.49
N SER A 25 10.41 15.26 1.00
CA SER A 25 11.46 15.19 2.02
C SER A 25 10.88 15.31 3.43
N SER A 26 11.70 15.09 4.46
CA SER A 26 11.28 15.20 5.86
C SER A 26 10.56 16.53 6.15
N GLY A 27 9.42 16.45 6.83
CA GLY A 27 8.56 17.59 7.13
C GLY A 27 7.75 18.13 5.95
N GLY A 28 7.95 17.60 4.74
CA GLY A 28 7.13 17.88 3.57
C GLY A 28 5.87 17.01 3.55
N ALA A 29 4.80 17.57 2.99
CA ALA A 29 3.55 16.85 2.85
C ALA A 29 2.90 17.03 1.48
N THR A 30 2.09 16.06 1.06
CA THR A 30 1.23 16.23 -0.11
C THR A 30 -0.22 15.91 0.21
N GLN A 31 -1.12 16.54 -0.54
CA GLN A 31 -2.56 16.49 -0.30
C GLN A 31 -3.31 16.46 -1.64
N ASP A 32 -4.19 15.48 -1.82
CA ASP A 32 -5.13 15.37 -2.95
C ASP A 32 -4.49 15.35 -4.36
N GLN A 33 -3.24 14.92 -4.46
CA GLN A 33 -2.52 14.87 -5.73
C GLN A 33 -2.86 13.62 -6.56
N TYR A 34 -2.90 13.79 -7.88
CA TYR A 34 -2.89 12.68 -8.84
C TYR A 34 -1.47 12.39 -9.30
N ASN A 35 -1.02 11.15 -9.13
CA ASN A 35 0.30 10.69 -9.51
C ASN A 35 0.22 9.73 -10.71
N TYR A 36 0.67 10.22 -11.86
CA TYR A 36 0.92 9.45 -13.08
C TYR A 36 2.43 9.27 -13.35
N GLY A 37 3.28 9.94 -12.56
CA GLY A 37 4.74 9.86 -12.61
C GLY A 37 5.32 9.04 -11.47
N GLN A 38 6.37 9.53 -10.82
CA GLN A 38 6.98 8.89 -9.67
C GLN A 38 7.03 9.83 -8.47
N ARG A 39 6.65 9.32 -7.30
CA ARG A 39 6.75 10.05 -6.04
C ARG A 39 7.60 9.28 -5.04
N PHE A 40 8.65 9.89 -4.53
CA PHE A 40 9.51 9.35 -3.49
C PHE A 40 9.18 10.03 -2.16
N VAL A 41 8.70 9.25 -1.20
CA VAL A 41 8.29 9.73 0.12
C VAL A 41 9.35 9.30 1.13
N SER A 42 10.15 10.26 1.57
CA SER A 42 11.30 10.04 2.45
C SER A 42 10.88 9.88 3.92
N SER A 43 11.84 9.55 4.78
CA SER A 43 11.62 9.54 6.24
C SER A 43 11.07 10.87 6.74
N GLY A 44 10.01 10.83 7.55
CA GLY A 44 9.34 12.02 8.08
C GLY A 44 8.46 12.77 7.07
N ALA A 45 8.35 12.29 5.83
CA ALA A 45 7.44 12.83 4.83
C ALA A 45 6.06 12.15 4.87
N ILE A 46 5.03 12.89 4.48
CA ILE A 46 3.65 12.41 4.54
C ILE A 46 2.89 12.69 3.23
N VAL A 47 2.28 11.66 2.64
CA VAL A 47 1.35 11.85 1.52
C VAL A 47 -0.08 11.52 1.95
N ARG A 48 -1.04 12.37 1.58
CA ARG A 48 -2.45 12.28 2.03
C ARG A 48 -3.41 12.32 0.86
N ASN A 49 -4.39 11.42 0.87
CA ASN A 49 -5.50 11.40 -0.08
C ASN A 49 -5.10 11.39 -1.57
N GLY A 50 -3.85 11.03 -1.88
CA GLY A 50 -3.36 10.99 -3.25
C GLY A 50 -3.95 9.82 -4.05
N VAL A 51 -4.10 10.03 -5.35
CA VAL A 51 -4.46 8.99 -6.31
C VAL A 51 -3.21 8.56 -7.07
N VAL A 52 -2.97 7.25 -7.18
CA VAL A 52 -1.89 6.69 -8.00
C VAL A 52 -2.53 5.88 -9.13
N SER A 53 -2.23 6.22 -10.38
CA SER A 53 -2.91 5.64 -11.54
C SER A 53 -2.05 5.68 -12.79
N GLY A 54 -2.42 4.93 -13.83
CA GLY A 54 -1.89 5.13 -15.19
C GLY A 54 -0.38 4.93 -15.33
N GLY A 55 0.20 3.99 -14.57
CA GLY A 55 1.64 3.74 -14.51
C GLY A 55 2.38 4.51 -13.41
N GLY A 56 1.67 5.39 -12.70
CA GLY A 56 2.20 6.16 -11.58
C GLY A 56 2.69 5.27 -10.43
N LYS A 57 3.72 5.75 -9.72
CA LYS A 57 4.33 5.01 -8.62
C LYS A 57 4.57 5.89 -7.40
N ASP A 58 4.10 5.42 -6.25
CA ASP A 58 4.52 5.92 -4.95
C ASP A 58 5.59 4.98 -4.38
N TYR A 59 6.71 5.53 -3.91
CA TYR A 59 7.78 4.85 -3.20
C TYR A 59 7.84 5.37 -1.77
N ILE A 60 7.15 4.68 -0.85
CA ILE A 60 7.13 5.02 0.57
C ILE A 60 8.35 4.40 1.23
N SER A 61 9.35 5.22 1.53
CA SER A 61 10.63 4.78 2.11
C SER A 61 10.50 4.52 3.61
N SER A 62 11.56 3.98 4.22
CA SER A 62 11.63 3.81 5.67
C SER A 62 11.37 5.14 6.40
N GLY A 63 10.48 5.15 7.39
CA GLY A 63 10.03 6.35 8.10
C GLY A 63 9.08 7.25 7.31
N GLY A 64 8.82 6.97 6.03
CA GLY A 64 7.83 7.66 5.22
C GLY A 64 6.42 7.13 5.49
N SER A 65 5.42 7.99 5.33
CA SER A 65 4.02 7.62 5.57
C SER A 65 3.11 8.02 4.42
N SER A 66 2.21 7.12 4.05
CA SER A 66 1.03 7.43 3.24
C SER A 66 -0.23 7.23 4.07
N TYR A 67 -1.14 8.20 4.01
CA TYR A 67 -2.45 8.14 4.66
C TYR A 67 -3.53 8.26 3.61
N GLN A 68 -4.46 7.30 3.64
CA GLN A 68 -5.55 7.19 2.69
C GLN A 68 -5.01 7.11 1.25
N GLY A 69 -5.83 7.52 0.29
CA GLY A 69 -5.49 7.54 -1.11
C GLY A 69 -5.87 6.27 -1.86
N VAL A 70 -6.03 6.42 -3.16
CA VAL A 70 -6.61 5.40 -4.05
C VAL A 70 -5.55 4.94 -5.03
N ILE A 71 -5.35 3.64 -5.11
CA ILE A 71 -4.49 3.01 -6.10
C ILE A 71 -5.40 2.41 -7.16
N LEU A 72 -5.37 3.00 -8.36
CA LEU A 72 -6.18 2.63 -9.52
C LEU A 72 -5.39 1.78 -10.52
N GLY A 73 -6.03 1.39 -11.62
CA GLY A 73 -5.44 0.62 -12.71
C GLY A 73 -4.06 1.11 -13.15
N GLY A 74 -3.06 0.23 -13.05
CA GLY A 74 -1.67 0.52 -13.42
C GLY A 74 -0.90 1.37 -12.40
N GLY A 75 -1.55 1.87 -11.35
CA GLY A 75 -0.91 2.55 -10.23
C GLY A 75 -0.30 1.56 -9.26
N ILE A 76 0.87 1.90 -8.71
CA ILE A 76 1.55 1.04 -7.73
C ILE A 76 2.04 1.87 -6.53
N ARG A 77 1.79 1.39 -5.32
CA ARG A 77 2.43 1.91 -4.10
C ARG A 77 3.38 0.86 -3.53
N TYR A 78 4.67 1.15 -3.59
CA TYR A 78 5.72 0.37 -2.93
C TYR A 78 5.93 0.92 -1.52
N VAL A 79 5.90 0.05 -0.52
CA VAL A 79 6.17 0.39 0.87
C VAL A 79 7.40 -0.38 1.31
N SER A 80 8.50 0.32 1.55
CA SER A 80 9.76 -0.25 2.01
C SER A 80 9.70 -0.65 3.49
N GLY A 81 10.67 -1.44 3.95
CA GLY A 81 10.80 -1.77 5.38
C GLY A 81 10.90 -0.52 6.25
N GLY A 82 10.11 -0.46 7.31
CA GLY A 82 9.94 0.74 8.16
C GLY A 82 9.05 1.84 7.57
N GLY A 83 8.54 1.68 6.35
CA GLY A 83 7.54 2.57 5.76
C GLY A 83 6.11 2.17 6.18
N THR A 84 5.20 3.15 6.17
CA THR A 84 3.78 2.92 6.55
C THR A 84 2.81 3.33 5.44
N ALA A 85 1.90 2.43 5.09
CA ALA A 85 0.69 2.75 4.32
C ALA A 85 -0.56 2.55 5.17
N ASN A 86 -1.20 3.66 5.54
CA ASN A 86 -2.39 3.67 6.37
C ASN A 86 -3.64 3.92 5.52
N ASN A 87 -4.63 3.05 5.64
CA ASN A 87 -5.91 3.09 4.94
C ASN A 87 -5.82 3.19 3.40
N PRO A 88 -4.98 2.41 2.69
CA PRO A 88 -4.97 2.45 1.23
C PRO A 88 -6.24 1.81 0.65
N TYR A 89 -6.81 2.46 -0.37
CA TYR A 89 -7.92 1.92 -1.17
C TYR A 89 -7.37 1.34 -2.47
N ILE A 90 -7.40 0.01 -2.61
CA ILE A 90 -6.83 -0.68 -3.77
C ILE A 90 -7.97 -1.08 -4.70
N ARG A 91 -8.10 -0.40 -5.82
CA ARG A 91 -9.16 -0.65 -6.83
C ARG A 91 -8.64 -1.59 -7.92
N SER A 92 -9.54 -1.95 -8.84
CA SER A 92 -9.23 -2.85 -9.95
C SER A 92 -7.96 -2.42 -10.70
N GLY A 93 -6.99 -3.33 -10.80
CA GLY A 93 -5.70 -3.13 -11.47
C GLY A 93 -4.69 -2.27 -10.67
N GLY A 94 -5.04 -1.83 -9.46
CA GLY A 94 -4.14 -1.15 -8.54
C GLY A 94 -3.38 -2.14 -7.66
N THR A 95 -2.14 -1.79 -7.29
CA THR A 95 -1.30 -2.65 -6.47
C THR A 95 -0.65 -1.90 -5.30
N VAL A 96 -0.71 -2.48 -4.11
CA VAL A 96 0.17 -2.13 -2.98
C VAL A 96 1.16 -3.27 -2.79
N SER A 97 2.45 -2.96 -2.76
CA SER A 97 3.54 -3.92 -2.53
C SER A 97 4.29 -3.53 -1.26
N ALA A 98 4.14 -4.34 -0.21
CA ALA A 98 4.76 -4.14 1.09
C ALA A 98 5.99 -5.05 1.21
N ALA A 99 7.16 -4.44 1.37
CA ALA A 99 8.42 -5.14 1.58
C ALA A 99 8.56 -5.67 3.02
N SER A 100 9.63 -6.41 3.28
CA SER A 100 9.94 -6.89 4.63
C SER A 100 10.03 -5.74 5.63
N GLY A 101 9.34 -5.86 6.77
CA GLY A 101 9.26 -4.82 7.80
C GLY A 101 8.38 -3.62 7.44
N ALA A 102 7.69 -3.62 6.29
CA ALA A 102 6.71 -2.58 5.96
C ALA A 102 5.42 -2.78 6.77
N THR A 103 4.72 -1.68 7.06
CA THR A 103 3.44 -1.73 7.77
C THR A 103 2.31 -1.22 6.89
N VAL A 104 1.26 -2.03 6.72
CA VAL A 104 0.03 -1.64 6.04
C VAL A 104 -1.14 -1.76 7.02
N LEU A 105 -1.88 -0.68 7.20
CA LEU A 105 -2.95 -0.59 8.19
C LEU A 105 -4.30 -0.34 7.51
N ALA A 106 -5.36 -0.98 7.99
CA ALA A 106 -6.74 -0.73 7.57
C ALA A 106 -6.94 -0.75 6.03
N VAL A 107 -6.27 -1.67 5.33
CA VAL A 107 -6.36 -1.75 3.86
C VAL A 107 -7.80 -2.03 3.42
N SER A 108 -8.26 -1.34 2.36
CA SER A 108 -9.52 -1.62 1.68
C SER A 108 -9.24 -2.07 0.26
N ALA A 109 -9.14 -3.38 0.04
CA ALA A 109 -8.90 -3.97 -1.28
C ALA A 109 -10.23 -4.36 -1.94
N PHE A 110 -10.51 -3.81 -3.11
CA PHE A 110 -11.72 -4.08 -3.91
C PHE A 110 -11.43 -5.10 -5.02
N SER A 111 -12.49 -5.59 -5.69
CA SER A 111 -12.35 -6.52 -6.81
C SER A 111 -11.29 -6.06 -7.82
N GLY A 112 -10.35 -6.95 -8.14
CA GLY A 112 -9.21 -6.70 -9.03
C GLY A 112 -8.05 -5.91 -8.41
N GLY A 113 -8.18 -5.46 -7.15
CA GLY A 113 -7.09 -4.82 -6.40
C GLY A 113 -6.17 -5.85 -5.75
N VAL A 114 -4.87 -5.55 -5.71
CA VAL A 114 -3.84 -6.47 -5.21
C VAL A 114 -3.05 -5.85 -4.07
N LEU A 115 -2.95 -6.57 -2.95
CA LEU A 115 -1.97 -6.33 -1.91
C LEU A 115 -0.96 -7.49 -1.88
N SER A 116 0.31 -7.20 -2.16
CA SER A 116 1.41 -8.15 -2.02
C SER A 116 2.23 -7.79 -0.78
N ALA A 117 2.43 -8.75 0.11
CA ALA A 117 3.17 -8.58 1.36
C ALA A 117 4.32 -9.60 1.43
N ALA A 118 5.54 -9.09 1.61
CA ALA A 118 6.73 -9.89 1.76
C ALA A 118 6.89 -10.45 3.19
N ASP A 119 7.92 -11.26 3.38
CA ASP A 119 8.25 -11.86 4.67
C ASP A 119 8.56 -10.78 5.71
N GLY A 120 7.96 -10.86 6.90
CA GLY A 120 8.10 -9.84 7.95
C GLY A 120 7.33 -8.54 7.71
N ALA A 121 6.55 -8.40 6.63
CA ALA A 121 5.60 -7.30 6.50
C ALA A 121 4.45 -7.45 7.50
N VAL A 122 3.91 -6.34 8.01
CA VAL A 122 2.77 -6.32 8.94
C VAL A 122 1.56 -5.76 8.23
N ILE A 123 0.49 -6.55 8.13
CA ILE A 123 -0.82 -6.10 7.65
C ILE A 123 -1.78 -6.15 8.84
N SER A 124 -2.33 -5.01 9.23
CA SER A 124 -3.20 -4.90 10.40
C SER A 124 -4.55 -4.30 10.07
N GLY A 125 -5.60 -5.11 10.20
CA GLY A 125 -6.99 -4.75 9.92
C GLY A 125 -7.26 -4.46 8.44
N GLY A 126 -8.54 -4.33 8.11
CA GLY A 126 -8.99 -3.95 6.78
C GLY A 126 -10.10 -4.84 6.23
N THR A 127 -10.44 -4.60 4.98
CA THR A 127 -11.47 -5.35 4.25
C THR A 127 -10.95 -5.76 2.88
N VAL A 128 -11.20 -7.02 2.53
CA VAL A 128 -10.84 -7.61 1.24
C VAL A 128 -12.15 -8.02 0.58
N ALA A 129 -12.58 -7.25 -0.42
CA ALA A 129 -13.79 -7.57 -1.15
C ALA A 129 -13.59 -8.84 -1.99
N ALA A 130 -14.70 -9.48 -2.36
CA ALA A 130 -14.64 -10.59 -3.30
C ALA A 130 -13.97 -10.16 -4.63
N GLY A 131 -13.02 -10.96 -5.10
CA GLY A 131 -12.25 -10.67 -6.31
C GLY A 131 -11.01 -9.80 -6.08
N ALA A 132 -10.77 -9.31 -4.87
CA ALA A 132 -9.47 -8.75 -4.48
C ALA A 132 -8.47 -9.88 -4.18
N ALA A 133 -7.17 -9.59 -4.24
CA ALA A 133 -6.12 -10.54 -3.90
C ALA A 133 -5.22 -9.99 -2.80
N ILE A 134 -5.00 -10.77 -1.74
CA ILE A 134 -3.87 -10.60 -0.83
C ILE A 134 -2.92 -11.78 -1.05
N THR A 135 -1.69 -11.47 -1.45
CA THR A 135 -0.59 -12.43 -1.50
C THR A 135 0.36 -12.12 -0.35
N ALA A 136 0.42 -13.00 0.65
CA ALA A 136 1.28 -12.85 1.81
C ALA A 136 2.34 -13.96 1.82
N ALA A 137 3.59 -13.60 2.07
CA ALA A 137 4.67 -14.56 2.31
C ALA A 137 4.48 -15.26 3.68
N SER A 138 5.22 -16.35 3.91
CA SER A 138 5.06 -17.20 5.09
C SER A 138 5.23 -16.48 6.44
N GLY A 139 6.13 -15.50 6.54
CA GLY A 139 6.31 -14.70 7.75
C GLY A 139 5.67 -13.32 7.67
N THR A 140 4.72 -13.06 6.77
CA THR A 140 3.86 -11.89 6.89
C THR A 140 3.00 -11.99 8.15
N ILE A 141 2.97 -10.93 8.94
CA ILE A 141 2.15 -10.84 10.14
C ILE A 141 0.80 -10.24 9.75
N LEU A 142 -0.25 -11.07 9.76
CA LEU A 142 -1.64 -10.62 9.60
C LEU A 142 -2.27 -10.47 10.98
N THR A 143 -2.69 -9.25 11.33
CA THR A 143 -3.33 -8.94 12.62
C THR A 143 -4.61 -8.14 12.44
N GLY A 144 -5.43 -8.05 13.49
CA GLY A 144 -6.75 -7.40 13.42
C GLY A 144 -7.76 -8.19 12.59
N THR A 145 -8.98 -7.66 12.50
CA THR A 145 -10.03 -8.28 11.67
C THR A 145 -9.82 -7.90 10.21
N ILE A 146 -9.44 -8.89 9.39
CA ILE A 146 -9.47 -8.77 7.93
C ILE A 146 -10.77 -9.42 7.46
N THR A 147 -11.77 -8.60 7.12
CA THR A 147 -13.08 -9.10 6.71
C THR A 147 -13.06 -9.42 5.22
N ASN A 148 -13.46 -10.65 4.87
CA ASN A 148 -13.58 -11.07 3.48
C ASN A 148 -15.05 -11.27 3.10
N SER A 149 -15.48 -10.66 2.00
CA SER A 149 -16.86 -10.77 1.49
C SER A 149 -17.19 -12.10 0.80
N ARG A 150 -16.22 -13.00 0.56
CA ARG A 150 -16.40 -14.43 0.17
C ARG A 150 -15.20 -15.28 0.61
N LYS A 151 -15.41 -16.28 1.48
CA LYS A 151 -14.42 -17.31 1.95
C LYS A 151 -13.18 -17.41 1.03
N HIS A 152 -12.04 -16.87 1.43
CA HIS A 152 -10.81 -16.95 0.62
C HIS A 152 -10.23 -18.35 0.71
N PHE A 153 -9.84 -18.85 -0.44
CA PHE A 153 -8.71 -19.75 -0.56
C PHE A 153 -7.42 -18.91 -0.56
N GLY A 154 -6.74 -18.82 0.58
CA GLY A 154 -5.35 -18.36 0.65
C GLY A 154 -4.42 -19.57 0.56
N ARG A 155 -3.37 -19.52 -0.27
CA ARG A 155 -2.24 -20.47 -0.15
C ARG A 155 -1.37 -20.01 1.01
N CYS A 156 -1.59 -20.56 2.20
CA CYS A 156 -0.50 -20.72 3.16
C CYS A 156 0.51 -21.71 2.56
N ALA A 157 1.81 -21.50 2.79
CA ALA A 157 2.92 -22.20 2.14
C ALA A 157 3.09 -23.69 2.54
N LEU A 158 1.99 -24.44 2.67
CA LEU A 158 1.96 -25.89 2.83
C LEU A 158 0.84 -26.49 1.97
N GLY A 159 0.88 -26.24 0.65
CA GLY A 159 0.25 -27.11 -0.36
C GLY A 159 -1.26 -27.43 -0.26
N GLY A 160 -2.02 -26.81 0.64
CA GLY A 160 -3.40 -27.20 0.94
C GLY A 160 -4.35 -26.01 0.93
N TRP A 161 -5.52 -26.22 0.33
CA TRP A 161 -6.62 -25.28 0.32
C TRP A 161 -7.32 -25.29 1.70
N HIS A 162 -7.14 -24.27 2.53
CA HIS A 162 -7.86 -24.15 3.80
C HIS A 162 -8.97 -23.09 3.72
N TYR A 163 -10.17 -23.45 4.20
CA TYR A 163 -11.31 -22.55 4.37
C TYR A 163 -11.13 -21.72 5.64
N ILE A 164 -11.20 -20.39 5.53
CA ILE A 164 -10.87 -19.49 6.64
C ILE A 164 -12.09 -18.60 6.96
N SER A 165 -12.82 -18.95 8.03
CA SER A 165 -13.81 -18.09 8.67
C SER A 165 -13.29 -17.67 10.04
N SER A 166 -13.02 -16.35 10.18
CA SER A 166 -12.82 -15.59 11.44
C SER A 166 -11.83 -16.14 12.47
N LEU A 167 -10.79 -15.33 12.73
CA LEU A 167 -9.58 -15.54 13.57
C LEU A 167 -8.45 -16.31 12.88
N PHE A 168 -7.35 -15.61 12.59
CA PHE A 168 -6.04 -16.23 12.40
C PHE A 168 -5.03 -15.64 13.39
N ARG A 169 -4.40 -16.52 14.17
CA ARG A 169 -2.97 -16.42 14.48
C ARG A 169 -2.28 -17.36 13.50
N CYS A 170 -1.47 -16.82 12.59
CA CYS A 170 -0.53 -17.63 11.82
C CYS A 170 0.64 -17.91 12.76
N ASN A 171 0.52 -18.94 13.61
CA ASN A 171 1.66 -19.39 14.41
C ASN A 171 2.54 -20.25 13.51
N SER A 172 3.75 -19.76 13.31
CA SER A 172 4.87 -20.46 12.67
C SER A 172 5.01 -21.89 13.21
N CYS A 173 5.24 -22.85 12.31
CA CYS A 173 5.98 -24.07 12.60
C CYS A 173 7.07 -24.18 11.53
#